data_AF-A0A662DBF9-F1
#
_entry.id   AF-A0A662DBF9-F1
#
_cell.length_a   1.000
_cell.length_b   1.000
_cell.length_c   1.000
_cell.angle_alpha   90.00
_cell.angle_beta   90.00
_cell.angle_gamma   90.00
#
_symmetry.space_group_name_H-M   'P 1'
#
loop_
_entity.id
_entity.type
_entity.pdbx_description
1 polymer ?
#
loop_
_entity_poly.entity_id
_entity_poly.type
_entity_poly.pdbx_seq_one_letter_code
_entity_poly.pdbx_strand_id
1 'polypeptide(L)'
;MDGKKCRKYMETSQTAPLLKIIDRERSGEDIQIATEKEKIVSPFIEVLREITMANIILGTGHVSVQEIKKLVEEAKKIGIKKILVNHPELNIINMFLKDQIDLAKKGVYFERCFFVATPLGQRMDPAKIAEAIRTVGPESTILATDLGQVDNPSPVERLQSYIRSILKRGITKEEIEIMVRVNPLRLING
;
A
#
# COMPACT_ATOMS: atom_id res chain seq x y z
N MET A 1 7.14 -1.07 12.32
CA MET A 1 6.38 -1.96 13.21
C MET A 1 6.68 -3.39 12.79
N ASP A 2 6.97 -4.36 13.68
CA ASP A 2 7.19 -5.78 13.28
C ASP A 2 5.86 -6.44 12.84
N GLY A 3 5.88 -7.40 11.91
CA GLY A 3 4.73 -8.10 11.35
C GLY A 3 3.84 -8.77 12.41
N LYS A 4 4.42 -9.27 13.51
CA LYS A 4 3.65 -9.79 14.67
C LYS A 4 2.74 -8.72 15.30
N LYS A 5 3.20 -7.46 15.31
CA LYS A 5 2.44 -6.31 15.84
C LYS A 5 1.39 -5.81 14.83
N CYS A 6 1.62 -5.95 13.51
CA CYS A 6 0.58 -5.71 12.48
C CYS A 6 -0.59 -6.68 12.65
N ARG A 7 -0.31 -7.98 12.79
CA ARG A 7 -1.34 -9.01 13.00
C ARG A 7 -2.13 -8.77 14.28
N LYS A 8 -1.45 -8.52 15.40
CA LYS A 8 -2.11 -8.21 16.67
C LYS A 8 -3.01 -6.97 16.58
N TYR A 9 -2.60 -5.94 15.85
CA TYR A 9 -3.44 -4.77 15.62
C TYR A 9 -4.71 -5.14 14.84
N MET A 10 -4.55 -5.93 13.76
CA MET A 10 -5.66 -6.41 12.92
C MET A 10 -6.68 -7.25 13.71
N GLU A 11 -6.21 -8.11 14.61
CA GLU A 11 -7.07 -8.93 15.49
C GLU A 11 -7.91 -8.09 16.48
N THR A 12 -7.46 -6.87 16.77
CA THR A 12 -8.14 -5.93 17.69
C THR A 12 -8.89 -4.80 16.98
N SER A 13 -8.80 -4.74 15.64
CA SER A 13 -9.44 -3.68 14.86
C SER A 13 -10.92 -4.02 14.57
N GLN A 14 -11.66 -3.08 14.01
CA GLN A 14 -13.03 -3.33 13.54
C GLN A 14 -13.09 -4.33 12.38
N THR A 15 -11.96 -4.67 11.73
CA THR A 15 -11.89 -5.76 10.73
C THR A 15 -11.73 -7.14 11.36
N ALA A 16 -11.59 -7.24 12.68
CA ALA A 16 -11.51 -8.50 13.41
C ALA A 16 -12.64 -9.50 13.10
N PRO A 17 -13.91 -9.11 12.89
CA PRO A 17 -14.96 -10.04 12.47
C PRO A 17 -14.69 -10.68 11.10
N LEU A 18 -14.16 -9.91 10.14
CA LEU A 18 -13.80 -10.41 8.82
C LEU A 18 -12.59 -11.35 8.90
N LEU A 19 -11.58 -10.98 9.69
CA LEU A 19 -10.42 -11.85 9.96
C LEU A 19 -10.84 -13.18 10.59
N LYS A 20 -11.80 -13.17 11.52
CA LYS A 20 -12.33 -14.39 12.12
C LYS A 20 -13.07 -15.29 11.13
N ILE A 21 -13.69 -14.72 10.09
CA ILE A 21 -14.32 -15.49 9.02
C ILE A 21 -13.23 -16.10 8.13
N ILE A 22 -12.24 -15.30 7.71
CA ILE A 22 -11.10 -15.76 6.93
C ILE A 22 -10.34 -16.88 7.65
N ASP A 23 -10.09 -16.73 8.96
CA ASP A 23 -9.39 -17.74 9.77
C ASP A 23 -10.21 -19.02 9.96
N ARG A 24 -11.56 -18.95 9.94
CA ARG A 24 -12.43 -20.12 10.04
C ARG A 24 -12.43 -20.99 8.77
N GLU A 25 -12.26 -20.38 7.61
CA GLU A 25 -12.22 -21.08 6.31
C GLU A 25 -10.79 -21.46 5.92
N ARG A 26 -9.81 -21.13 6.75
CA ARG A 26 -8.38 -21.31 6.46
C ARG A 26 -7.96 -22.76 6.64
N SER A 27 -7.42 -23.36 5.58
CA SER A 27 -6.64 -24.60 5.66
C SER A 27 -5.16 -24.31 5.38
N GLY A 28 -4.26 -24.74 6.27
CA GLY A 28 -2.81 -24.58 6.12
C GLY A 28 -2.18 -23.57 7.08
N GLU A 29 -0.85 -23.47 7.04
CA GLU A 29 -0.05 -22.55 7.87
C GLU A 29 0.21 -21.23 7.14
N ASP A 30 0.29 -20.13 7.90
CA ASP A 30 0.67 -18.81 7.39
C ASP A 30 2.10 -18.84 6.85
N ILE A 31 2.27 -18.43 5.60
CA ILE A 31 3.61 -18.20 5.04
C ILE A 31 4.14 -16.87 5.58
N GLN A 32 5.19 -16.94 6.39
CA GLN A 32 5.95 -15.74 6.77
C GLN A 32 6.65 -15.16 5.55
N ILE A 33 6.71 -13.83 5.42
CA ILE A 33 7.43 -13.20 4.29
C ILE A 33 8.94 -13.32 4.51
N ALA A 34 9.40 -13.05 5.73
CA ALA A 34 10.80 -13.12 6.12
C ALA A 34 10.98 -13.90 7.42
N THR A 35 12.15 -14.54 7.53
CA THR A 35 12.66 -15.12 8.78
C THR A 35 12.93 -14.03 9.83
N GLU A 36 13.11 -14.43 11.09
CA GLU A 36 13.57 -13.53 12.16
C GLU A 36 14.95 -12.89 11.86
N LYS A 37 15.76 -13.56 11.05
CA LYS A 37 17.03 -13.04 10.51
C LYS A 37 16.83 -12.23 9.23
N GLU A 38 15.61 -11.77 9.00
CA GLU A 38 15.37 -10.71 8.05
C GLU A 38 15.66 -11.13 6.58
N LYS A 39 15.66 -12.45 6.31
CA LYS A 39 15.76 -13.04 4.97
C LYS A 39 14.40 -13.52 4.48
N ILE A 40 14.06 -13.23 3.22
CA ILE A 40 12.84 -13.75 2.58
C ILE A 40 12.87 -15.28 2.57
N VAL A 41 11.78 -15.92 2.98
CA VAL A 41 11.70 -17.38 3.09
C VAL A 41 11.57 -18.03 1.71
N SER A 42 12.05 -19.28 1.57
CA SER A 42 12.03 -19.99 0.29
C SER A 42 10.64 -20.09 -0.35
N PRO A 43 9.54 -20.41 0.39
CA PRO A 43 8.20 -20.42 -0.20
C PRO A 43 7.79 -19.07 -0.81
N PHE A 44 8.22 -17.95 -0.21
CA PHE A 44 7.88 -16.63 -0.72
C PHE A 44 8.72 -16.25 -1.94
N ILE A 45 9.96 -16.74 -2.05
CA ILE A 45 10.77 -16.61 -3.27
C ILE A 45 10.09 -17.27 -4.47
N GLU A 46 9.42 -18.41 -4.28
CA GLU A 46 8.64 -19.06 -5.35
C GLU A 46 7.48 -18.17 -5.81
N VAL A 47 6.75 -17.55 -4.88
CA VAL A 47 5.71 -16.56 -5.21
C VAL A 47 6.29 -15.38 -6.01
N LEU A 48 7.46 -14.87 -5.64
CA LEU A 48 8.11 -13.79 -6.39
C LEU A 48 8.48 -14.21 -7.83
N ARG A 49 8.90 -15.46 -8.02
CA ARG A 49 9.18 -15.99 -9.37
C ARG A 49 7.92 -16.06 -10.21
N GLU A 50 6.81 -16.55 -9.65
CA GLU A 50 5.52 -16.57 -10.33
C GLU A 50 5.07 -15.15 -10.71
N ILE A 51 5.22 -14.18 -9.82
CA ILE A 51 4.91 -12.77 -10.10
C ILE A 51 5.77 -12.23 -11.26
N THR A 52 7.07 -12.53 -11.27
CA THR A 52 7.96 -12.13 -12.37
C THR A 52 7.53 -12.76 -13.70
N MET A 53 7.26 -14.07 -13.72
CA MET A 53 6.87 -14.80 -14.93
C MET A 53 5.52 -14.30 -15.48
N ALA A 54 4.56 -14.04 -14.60
CA ALA A 54 3.25 -13.52 -14.97
C ALA A 54 3.24 -12.01 -15.27
N ASN A 55 4.34 -11.29 -14.98
CA ASN A 55 4.44 -9.83 -15.13
C ASN A 55 3.29 -9.05 -14.43
N ILE A 56 2.90 -9.52 -13.24
CA ILE A 56 1.85 -8.92 -12.41
C ILE A 56 2.44 -8.01 -11.33
N ILE A 57 1.56 -7.25 -10.67
CA ILE A 57 1.95 -6.25 -9.66
C ILE A 57 2.16 -6.93 -8.31
N LEU A 58 3.33 -6.71 -7.70
CA LEU A 58 3.56 -7.06 -6.30
C LEU A 58 3.00 -5.95 -5.39
N GLY A 59 1.87 -6.21 -4.75
CA GLY A 59 1.29 -5.37 -3.68
C GLY A 59 1.85 -5.75 -2.30
N THR A 60 2.09 -4.77 -1.43
CA THR A 60 2.70 -5.01 -0.09
C THR A 60 1.76 -4.78 1.08
N GLY A 61 0.44 -4.80 0.87
CA GLY A 61 -0.57 -4.52 1.89
C GLY A 61 -0.29 -5.22 3.24
N HIS A 62 -0.43 -4.47 4.34
CA HIS A 62 -0.28 -4.93 5.73
C HIS A 62 1.11 -5.47 6.15
N VAL A 63 2.09 -5.48 5.26
CA VAL A 63 3.48 -5.91 5.55
C VAL A 63 4.24 -4.82 6.30
N SER A 64 5.13 -5.18 7.24
CA SER A 64 5.93 -4.18 7.95
C SER A 64 6.86 -3.40 7.04
N VAL A 65 7.20 -2.15 7.38
CA VAL A 65 8.18 -1.34 6.62
C VAL A 65 9.53 -2.07 6.45
N GLN A 66 9.99 -2.81 7.45
CA GLN A 66 11.27 -3.53 7.36
C GLN A 66 11.20 -4.71 6.39
N GLU A 67 10.10 -5.47 6.44
CA GLU A 67 9.84 -6.54 5.47
C GLU A 67 9.63 -5.98 4.07
N ILE A 68 8.88 -4.87 3.90
CA ILE A 68 8.70 -4.19 2.61
C ILE A 68 10.04 -3.84 1.99
N LYS A 69 10.96 -3.23 2.75
CA LYS A 69 12.27 -2.84 2.21
C LYS A 69 13.05 -4.03 1.67
N LYS A 70 13.08 -5.15 2.40
CA LYS A 70 13.74 -6.39 1.96
C LYS A 70 13.04 -7.03 0.79
N LEU A 71 11.72 -7.06 0.85
CA LEU A 71 10.88 -7.60 -0.20
C LEU A 71 11.14 -6.85 -1.51
N VAL A 72 11.23 -5.52 -1.47
CA VAL A 72 11.60 -4.70 -2.63
C VAL A 72 13.00 -5.05 -3.14
N GLU A 73 14.00 -5.21 -2.25
CA GLU A 73 15.34 -5.62 -2.70
C GLU A 73 15.34 -6.97 -3.40
N GLU A 74 14.72 -7.99 -2.80
CA GLU A 74 14.67 -9.34 -3.38
C GLU A 74 13.83 -9.38 -4.65
N ALA A 75 12.67 -8.71 -4.66
CA ALA A 75 11.81 -8.58 -5.84
C ALA A 75 12.58 -7.97 -7.02
N LYS A 76 13.36 -6.91 -6.78
CA LYS A 76 14.18 -6.28 -7.82
C LYS A 76 15.30 -7.19 -8.31
N LYS A 77 15.97 -7.94 -7.43
CA LYS A 77 16.99 -8.94 -7.82
C LYS A 77 16.42 -10.04 -8.73
N ILE A 78 15.17 -10.46 -8.46
CA ILE A 78 14.47 -11.50 -9.21
C ILE A 78 13.85 -10.94 -10.51
N GLY A 79 13.87 -9.61 -10.70
CA GLY A 79 13.43 -8.95 -11.93
C GLY A 79 11.98 -8.43 -11.91
N ILE A 80 11.33 -8.38 -10.75
CA ILE A 80 10.00 -7.75 -10.62
C ILE A 80 10.12 -6.25 -10.91
N LYS A 81 9.38 -5.80 -11.91
CA LYS A 81 9.35 -4.40 -12.35
C LYS A 81 8.25 -3.59 -11.66
N LYS A 82 7.13 -4.24 -11.35
CA LYS A 82 5.88 -3.63 -10.89
C LYS A 82 5.68 -3.86 -9.39
N ILE A 83 5.96 -2.84 -8.58
CA ILE A 83 5.82 -2.91 -7.11
C ILE A 83 4.97 -1.74 -6.61
N LEU A 84 3.96 -2.05 -5.80
CA LEU A 84 3.02 -1.11 -5.22
C LEU A 84 3.00 -1.26 -3.69
N VAL A 85 3.36 -0.21 -2.98
CA VAL A 85 3.16 -0.12 -1.53
C VAL A 85 1.76 0.42 -1.27
N ASN A 86 0.90 -0.43 -0.72
CA ASN A 86 -0.47 -0.06 -0.37
C ASN A 86 -0.49 0.79 0.90
N HIS A 87 -1.33 1.84 0.89
CA HIS A 87 -1.71 2.68 2.03
C HIS A 87 -0.57 2.98 3.02
N PRO A 88 0.55 3.61 2.59
CA PRO A 88 1.74 3.80 3.42
C PRO A 88 1.48 4.66 4.68
N GLU A 89 0.46 5.51 4.64
CA GLU A 89 0.00 6.36 5.76
C GLU A 89 -0.80 5.61 6.83
N LEU A 90 -1.31 4.43 6.52
CA LEU A 90 -2.18 3.70 7.44
C LEU A 90 -1.38 3.31 8.69
N ASN A 91 -1.94 3.52 9.88
CA ASN A 91 -1.25 3.40 11.17
C ASN A 91 -0.50 2.08 11.38
N ILE A 92 -0.98 0.97 10.81
CA ILE A 92 -0.30 -0.33 10.88
C ILE A 92 1.02 -0.36 10.09
N ILE A 93 1.11 0.40 9.01
CA ILE A 93 2.32 0.53 8.21
C ILE A 93 3.14 1.70 8.73
N ASN A 94 2.51 2.89 8.74
CA ASN A 94 3.06 4.17 9.17
C ASN A 94 4.48 4.40 8.62
N MET A 95 4.61 4.31 7.29
CA MET A 95 5.89 4.43 6.61
C MET A 95 6.35 5.88 6.55
N PHE A 96 7.53 6.16 7.09
CA PHE A 96 8.09 7.52 7.07
C PHE A 96 8.45 7.97 5.65
N LEU A 97 8.30 9.28 5.39
CA LEU A 97 8.60 9.87 4.08
C LEU A 97 10.02 9.56 3.59
N LYS A 98 11.01 9.46 4.49
CA LYS A 98 12.38 9.07 4.14
C LYS A 98 12.43 7.69 3.48
N ASP A 99 11.76 6.69 4.05
CA ASP A 99 11.70 5.35 3.47
C ASP A 99 10.93 5.36 2.15
N GLN A 100 9.87 6.16 2.04
CA GLN A 100 9.12 6.32 0.79
C GLN A 100 9.99 6.91 -0.33
N ILE A 101 10.79 7.95 -0.04
CA ILE A 101 11.74 8.53 -1.01
C ILE A 101 12.75 7.49 -1.48
N ASP A 102 13.33 6.72 -0.56
CA ASP A 102 14.35 5.72 -0.90
C ASP A 102 13.77 4.57 -1.73
N LEU A 103 12.53 4.17 -1.49
CA LEU A 103 11.80 3.18 -2.29
C LEU A 103 11.35 3.76 -3.64
N ALA A 104 10.94 5.03 -3.71
CA ALA A 104 10.56 5.71 -4.96
C ALA A 104 11.71 5.70 -5.97
N LYS A 105 12.95 5.93 -5.50
CA LYS A 105 14.17 5.85 -6.34
C LYS A 105 14.39 4.47 -6.96
N LYS A 106 13.77 3.42 -6.40
CA LYS A 106 13.82 2.05 -6.92
C LYS A 106 12.67 1.74 -7.87
N GLY A 107 11.84 2.73 -8.22
CA GLY A 107 10.67 2.57 -9.10
C GLY A 107 9.50 1.89 -8.41
N VAL A 108 9.34 2.09 -7.10
CA VAL A 108 8.17 1.64 -6.33
C VAL A 108 7.10 2.72 -6.37
N TYR A 109 5.84 2.31 -6.54
CA TYR A 109 4.68 3.18 -6.46
C TYR A 109 4.04 3.13 -5.07
N PHE A 110 3.34 4.19 -4.68
CA PHE A 110 2.63 4.32 -3.41
C PHE A 110 1.15 4.56 -3.65
N GLU A 111 0.31 3.64 -3.22
CA GLU A 111 -1.15 3.79 -3.27
C GLU A 111 -1.62 4.53 -2.00
N ARG A 112 -1.95 5.82 -2.14
CA ARG A 112 -2.36 6.69 -1.03
C ARG A 112 -3.88 6.71 -0.91
N CYS A 113 -4.40 5.89 -0.01
CA CYS A 113 -5.83 5.62 0.12
C CYS A 113 -6.56 6.63 0.99
N PHE A 114 -7.74 7.09 0.55
CA PHE A 114 -8.58 8.01 1.32
C PHE A 114 -9.10 7.44 2.66
N PHE A 115 -9.17 6.11 2.81
CA PHE A 115 -9.65 5.44 4.04
C PHE A 115 -9.01 6.00 5.32
N VAL A 116 -7.72 6.35 5.30
CA VAL A 116 -7.03 6.92 6.46
C VAL A 116 -7.64 8.24 6.95
N ALA A 117 -8.29 9.01 6.08
CA ALA A 117 -8.95 10.27 6.42
C ALA A 117 -10.37 10.08 6.97
N THR A 118 -10.94 8.87 6.87
CA THR A 118 -12.29 8.59 7.35
C THR A 118 -12.33 8.41 8.88
N PRO A 119 -13.53 8.52 9.50
CA PRO A 119 -13.73 8.17 10.90
C PRO A 119 -13.33 6.74 11.27
N LEU A 120 -13.54 5.78 10.36
CA LEU A 120 -13.25 4.35 10.59
C LEU A 120 -11.78 4.00 10.36
N GLY A 121 -11.06 4.78 9.54
CA GLY A 121 -9.62 4.65 9.37
C GLY A 121 -8.87 5.22 10.57
N GLN A 122 -8.47 6.49 10.48
CA GLN A 122 -7.70 7.13 11.55
C GLN A 122 -7.88 8.65 11.63
N ARG A 123 -8.90 9.20 10.94
CA ARG A 123 -9.18 10.65 10.92
C ARG A 123 -7.96 11.51 10.55
N MET A 124 -7.10 10.99 9.66
CA MET A 124 -5.94 11.72 9.18
C MET A 124 -6.37 12.98 8.45
N ASP A 125 -5.73 14.12 8.73
CA ASP A 125 -5.87 15.31 7.90
C ASP A 125 -5.28 15.02 6.50
N PRO A 126 -6.07 15.16 5.40
CA PRO A 126 -5.57 15.06 4.04
C PRO A 126 -4.38 15.98 3.71
N ALA A 127 -4.08 16.98 4.55
CA ALA A 127 -2.84 17.76 4.50
C ALA A 127 -1.59 16.87 4.46
N LYS A 128 -1.57 15.81 5.26
CA LYS A 128 -0.42 14.89 5.36
C LYS A 128 -0.21 14.10 4.08
N ILE A 129 -1.30 13.71 3.42
CA ILE A 129 -1.24 13.07 2.11
C ILE A 129 -0.70 14.06 1.06
N ALA A 130 -1.21 15.30 1.05
CA ALA A 130 -0.71 16.32 0.13
C ALA A 130 0.78 16.64 0.36
N GLU A 131 1.24 16.67 1.61
CA GLU A 131 2.65 16.76 1.96
C GLU A 131 3.44 15.57 1.38
N ALA A 132 2.98 14.35 1.61
CA ALA A 132 3.65 13.16 1.09
C ALA A 132 3.73 13.13 -0.45
N ILE A 133 2.68 13.58 -1.14
CA ILE A 133 2.69 13.76 -2.61
C ILE A 133 3.78 14.73 -3.04
N ARG A 134 3.90 15.91 -2.39
CA ARG A 134 4.93 16.90 -2.73
C ARG A 134 6.34 16.40 -2.43
N THR A 135 6.51 15.65 -1.34
CA THR A 135 7.82 15.16 -0.90
C THR A 135 8.33 13.98 -1.72
N VAL A 136 7.45 13.02 -2.05
CA VAL A 136 7.84 11.78 -2.74
C VAL A 136 7.63 11.87 -4.25
N GLY A 137 6.70 12.74 -4.68
CA GLY A 137 6.43 13.07 -6.06
C GLY A 137 5.15 12.42 -6.62
N PRO A 138 4.44 13.10 -7.53
CA PRO A 138 3.27 12.55 -8.20
C PRO A 138 3.62 11.35 -9.09
N GLU A 139 4.81 11.30 -9.70
CA GLU A 139 5.25 10.20 -10.59
C GLU A 139 5.35 8.82 -9.92
N SER A 140 5.48 8.78 -8.59
CA SER A 140 5.51 7.54 -7.83
C SER A 140 4.24 7.32 -6.99
N THR A 141 3.22 8.17 -7.15
CA THR A 141 2.00 8.11 -6.35
C THR A 141 0.80 7.65 -7.17
N ILE A 142 -0.05 6.82 -6.56
CA ILE A 142 -1.38 6.46 -7.04
C ILE A 142 -2.40 6.90 -6.00
N LEU A 143 -3.49 7.55 -6.42
CA LEU A 143 -4.59 7.88 -5.50
C LEU A 143 -5.67 6.80 -5.58
N ALA A 144 -6.03 6.24 -4.43
CA ALA A 144 -7.11 5.28 -4.29
C ALA A 144 -7.98 5.64 -3.07
N THR A 145 -9.02 4.86 -2.81
CA THR A 145 -9.91 5.10 -1.67
C THR A 145 -9.75 4.08 -0.56
N ASP A 146 -9.54 2.80 -0.89
CA ASP A 146 -9.64 1.68 0.06
C ASP A 146 -11.01 1.64 0.76
N LEU A 147 -12.05 2.02 0.01
CA LEU A 147 -13.46 2.04 0.42
C LEU A 147 -14.28 1.02 -0.39
N GLY A 148 -15.53 0.81 0.02
CA GLY A 148 -16.44 -0.19 -0.55
C GLY A 148 -16.92 -1.22 0.47
N GLN A 149 -16.38 -1.18 1.70
CA GLN A 149 -16.91 -1.90 2.85
C GLN A 149 -18.26 -1.29 3.28
N VAL A 150 -19.15 -2.12 3.82
CA VAL A 150 -20.55 -1.76 4.16
C VAL A 150 -20.65 -0.52 5.05
N ASP A 151 -19.74 -0.38 6.02
CA ASP A 151 -19.77 0.73 6.98
C ASP A 151 -19.10 2.01 6.47
N ASN A 152 -18.46 1.95 5.29
CA ASN A 152 -17.75 3.06 4.70
C ASN A 152 -18.61 3.81 3.67
N PRO A 153 -18.37 5.12 3.48
CA PRO A 153 -19.06 5.88 2.44
C PRO A 153 -18.73 5.36 1.03
N SER A 154 -19.56 5.75 0.05
CA SER A 154 -19.37 5.39 -1.36
C SER A 154 -17.93 5.69 -1.84
N PRO A 155 -17.23 4.70 -2.44
CA PRO A 155 -15.89 4.91 -2.95
C PRO A 155 -15.86 5.97 -4.07
N VAL A 156 -16.90 6.04 -4.91
CA VAL A 156 -16.98 7.00 -6.01
C VAL A 156 -17.08 8.43 -5.49
N GLU A 157 -18.00 8.67 -4.55
CA GLU A 157 -18.20 10.00 -3.97
C GLU A 157 -16.98 10.47 -3.16
N ARG A 158 -16.32 9.53 -2.48
CA ARG A 158 -15.12 9.84 -1.70
C ARG A 158 -13.89 10.05 -2.56
N LEU A 159 -13.74 9.37 -3.70
CA LEU A 159 -12.68 9.70 -4.64
C LEU A 159 -12.83 11.14 -5.17
N GLN A 160 -14.04 11.57 -5.51
CA GLN A 160 -14.31 12.96 -5.92
C GLN A 160 -13.97 13.97 -4.81
N SER A 161 -14.39 13.68 -3.58
CA SER A 161 -14.10 14.52 -2.41
C SER A 161 -12.61 14.59 -2.12
N TYR A 162 -11.91 13.46 -2.24
CA TYR A 162 -10.47 13.33 -2.06
C TYR A 162 -9.71 14.19 -3.07
N ILE A 163 -10.02 14.06 -4.37
CA ILE A 163 -9.42 14.87 -5.44
C ILE A 163 -9.65 16.37 -5.16
N ARG A 164 -10.87 16.80 -4.82
CA ARG A 164 -11.15 18.20 -4.46
C ARG A 164 -10.32 18.68 -3.28
N SER A 165 -10.16 17.84 -2.25
CA SER A 165 -9.34 18.17 -1.07
C SER A 165 -7.87 18.35 -1.45
N ILE A 166 -7.33 17.49 -2.31
CA ILE A 166 -5.93 17.55 -2.74
C ILE A 166 -5.69 18.75 -3.68
N LEU A 167 -6.61 19.06 -4.59
CA LEU A 167 -6.58 20.27 -5.42
C LEU A 167 -6.57 21.55 -4.58
N LYS A 168 -7.41 21.65 -3.54
CA LYS A 168 -7.44 22.79 -2.61
C LYS A 168 -6.12 23.00 -1.87
N ARG A 169 -5.29 21.97 -1.82
CA ARG A 169 -3.96 22.00 -1.20
C ARG A 169 -2.87 22.31 -2.23
N GLY A 170 -3.21 22.66 -3.46
CA GLY A 170 -2.25 23.14 -4.46
C GLY A 170 -1.52 22.04 -5.23
N ILE A 171 -1.98 20.79 -5.14
CA ILE A 171 -1.63 19.78 -6.16
C ILE A 171 -2.41 20.12 -7.43
N THR A 172 -1.77 20.09 -8.58
CA THR A 172 -2.38 20.55 -9.84
C THR A 172 -3.29 19.49 -10.46
N LYS A 173 -4.08 19.89 -11.46
CA LYS A 173 -4.94 18.93 -12.20
C LYS A 173 -4.10 17.92 -12.97
N GLU A 174 -2.98 18.37 -13.51
CA GLU A 174 -2.01 17.56 -14.27
C GLU A 174 -1.37 16.51 -13.35
N GLU A 175 -0.99 16.90 -12.13
CA GLU A 175 -0.48 15.97 -11.12
C GLU A 175 -1.55 14.96 -10.67
N ILE A 176 -2.81 15.40 -10.51
CA ILE A 176 -3.93 14.49 -10.24
C ILE A 176 -4.07 13.47 -11.37
N GLU A 177 -4.02 13.91 -12.63
CA GLU A 177 -4.12 13.04 -13.80
C GLU A 177 -3.01 11.98 -13.82
N ILE A 178 -1.79 12.39 -13.48
CA ILE A 178 -0.66 11.48 -13.32
C ILE A 178 -1.01 10.38 -12.29
N MET A 179 -1.49 10.76 -11.12
CA MET A 179 -1.71 9.82 -10.01
C MET A 179 -2.98 8.96 -10.14
N VAL A 180 -4.02 9.41 -10.85
CA VAL A 180 -5.29 8.65 -10.99
C VAL A 180 -5.40 7.88 -12.30
N ARG A 181 -4.63 8.25 -13.32
CA ARG A 181 -4.76 7.69 -14.67
C ARG A 181 -3.45 7.18 -15.24
N VAL A 182 -2.41 8.04 -15.28
CA VAL A 182 -1.16 7.70 -15.97
C VAL A 182 -0.39 6.62 -15.22
N ASN A 183 -0.17 6.80 -13.91
CA ASN A 183 0.60 5.86 -13.10
C ASN A 183 -0.07 4.49 -12.97
N PRO A 184 -1.39 4.39 -12.69
CA PRO A 184 -2.07 3.08 -12.73
C PRO A 184 -1.95 2.39 -14.08
N LEU A 185 -2.14 3.11 -15.19
CA LEU A 185 -2.01 2.56 -16.54
C LEU A 185 -0.59 2.06 -16.83
N ARG A 186 0.42 2.85 -16.46
CA ARG A 186 1.84 2.49 -16.59
C ARG A 186 2.15 1.24 -15.77
N LEU A 187 1.64 1.16 -14.54
CA LEU A 187 1.87 0.01 -13.66
C LEU A 187 1.21 -1.28 -14.19
N ILE A 188 0.02 -1.17 -14.78
CA ILE A 188 -0.68 -2.32 -15.40
C ILE A 188 0.08 -2.79 -16.65
N ASN A 189 0.43 -1.87 -17.56
CA ASN A 189 0.98 -2.22 -18.86
C ASN A 189 2.47 -2.61 -18.80
N GLY A 190 3.25 -1.99 -17.90
CA GLY A 190 4.70 -2.18 -17.81
C GLY A 190 5.46 -1.17 -18.66
#